data_AF-A0A828T094-F1
#
_entry.id   AF-A0A828T094-F1
#
_cell.length_a   1.000
_cell.length_b   1.000
_cell.length_c   1.000
_cell.angle_alpha   90.00
_cell.angle_beta   90.00
_cell.angle_gamma   90.00
#
_symmetry.space_group_name_H-M   'P 1'
#
loop_
_entity.id
_entity.type
_entity.pdbx_description
1 polymer ?
#
loop_
_entity_poly.entity_id
_entity_poly.type
_entity_poly.pdbx_seq_one_letter_code
_entity_poly.pdbx_strand_id
1 'polypeptide(L)'
;MGWDWHKFRKDTAFATRNLVWYTLIMSVVTEMVSAMVSALTKTGGSSESLISEVTGTAASAGMIAGVLIGVFCLFKIDGTKAEKIDIFQKSKRKMTAGAFSRFCIYMIMAQMVFSLIAAAAELILNQLGLSMDTLTELASVGSDMGIMMMIYAGFVGPVVEELVFRGFLMRRFEKYGKGFAVIVSAVLFGVMHGNPLQIVFGTLVGLILGYIAIEYSIKWSIILHIANNFILGDVIGGLFGLLPDDVEGIAFTVFLGIGFVIGFVLLIIRRKEWISWLKENAAPGSYYLNALTTPSAVIFIGYNLLNGLMLLTLIFMEPFL
;
A
#
# COMPACT_ATOMS: atom_id res chain seq x y z
N MET A 1 12.80 17.73 -25.41
CA MET A 1 11.32 17.81 -25.43
C MET A 1 10.90 18.98 -24.56
N GLY A 2 10.11 19.92 -25.10
CA GLY A 2 9.51 20.97 -24.29
C GLY A 2 8.47 20.37 -23.35
N TRP A 3 8.58 20.69 -22.07
CA TRP A 3 7.67 20.20 -21.04
C TRP A 3 6.36 21.00 -21.09
N ASP A 4 5.24 20.35 -21.45
CA ASP A 4 3.91 20.99 -21.51
C ASP A 4 3.26 21.01 -20.11
N TRP A 5 3.38 22.17 -19.45
CA TRP A 5 2.85 22.40 -18.11
C TRP A 5 1.33 22.33 -18.01
N HIS A 6 0.61 22.80 -19.04
CA HIS A 6 -0.84 22.82 -19.01
C HIS A 6 -1.40 21.40 -19.12
N LYS A 7 -0.86 20.63 -20.06
CA LYS A 7 -1.22 19.21 -20.23
C LYS A 7 -0.84 18.39 -18.99
N PHE A 8 0.34 18.62 -18.42
CA PHE A 8 0.78 17.95 -17.20
C PHE A 8 -0.19 18.14 -16.03
N ARG A 9 -0.60 19.38 -15.75
CA ARG A 9 -1.55 19.68 -14.67
C ARG A 9 -2.91 19.03 -14.92
N LYS A 10 -3.40 19.05 -16.16
CA LYS A 10 -4.67 18.43 -16.54
C LYS A 10 -4.65 16.91 -16.35
N ASP A 11 -3.58 16.26 -16.80
CA ASP A 11 -3.41 14.81 -16.67
C ASP A 11 -3.23 14.38 -15.22
N THR A 12 -2.46 15.13 -14.45
CA THR A 12 -2.28 14.91 -13.01
C THR A 12 -3.59 15.06 -12.26
N ALA A 13 -4.32 16.15 -12.47
CA ALA A 13 -5.60 16.37 -11.82
C ALA A 13 -6.62 15.27 -12.18
N PHE A 14 -6.62 14.82 -13.44
CA PHE A 14 -7.44 13.68 -13.84
C PHE A 14 -7.06 12.40 -13.09
N ALA A 15 -5.77 12.04 -13.05
CA ALA A 15 -5.32 10.82 -12.40
C ALA A 15 -5.61 10.84 -10.90
N THR A 16 -5.24 11.91 -10.19
CA THR A 16 -5.40 12.01 -8.74
C THR A 16 -6.86 12.18 -8.31
N ARG A 17 -7.69 12.87 -9.10
CA ARG A 17 -9.15 12.94 -8.84
C ARG A 17 -9.81 11.56 -8.92
N ASN A 18 -9.41 10.72 -9.87
CA ASN A 18 -9.95 9.37 -9.94
C ASN A 18 -9.42 8.47 -8.82
N LEU A 19 -8.21 8.73 -8.30
CA LEU A 19 -7.73 8.12 -7.05
C LEU A 19 -8.63 8.50 -5.86
N VAL A 20 -9.03 9.77 -5.74
CA VAL A 20 -9.99 10.21 -4.69
C VAL A 20 -11.30 9.44 -4.81
N TRP A 21 -11.88 9.32 -6.01
CA TRP A 21 -13.11 8.57 -6.21
C TRP A 21 -12.95 7.09 -5.88
N TYR A 22 -11.83 6.48 -6.29
CA TYR A 22 -11.51 5.11 -5.96
C TYR A 22 -11.49 4.89 -4.43
N THR A 23 -10.78 5.75 -3.68
CA THR A 23 -10.73 5.63 -2.22
C THR A 23 -12.06 5.88 -1.55
N LEU A 24 -12.84 6.86 -2.03
CA LEU A 24 -14.18 7.14 -1.48
C LEU A 24 -15.14 5.97 -1.70
N ILE A 25 -15.14 5.37 -2.90
CA ILE A 25 -15.97 4.19 -3.20
C ILE A 25 -15.60 3.03 -2.27
N MET A 26 -14.30 2.76 -2.11
CA MET A 26 -13.81 1.70 -1.23
C MET A 26 -14.29 1.91 0.22
N SER A 27 -14.08 3.11 0.78
CA SER A 27 -14.47 3.41 2.17
C SER A 27 -15.99 3.36 2.36
N VAL A 28 -16.76 4.01 1.48
CA VAL A 28 -18.22 4.07 1.60
C VAL A 28 -18.85 2.68 1.47
N VAL A 29 -18.38 1.84 0.54
CA VAL A 29 -18.90 0.48 0.40
C VAL A 29 -18.55 -0.36 1.63
N THR A 30 -17.33 -0.23 2.15
CA THR A 30 -16.89 -0.94 3.36
C THR A 30 -17.76 -0.58 4.57
N GLU A 31 -17.93 0.72 4.83
CA GLU A 31 -18.74 1.23 5.95
C GLU A 31 -20.22 0.86 5.79
N MET A 32 -20.77 0.98 4.57
CA MET A 32 -22.16 0.64 4.29
C MET A 32 -22.46 -0.84 4.55
N VAL A 33 -21.58 -1.74 4.10
CA VAL A 33 -21.74 -3.19 4.32
C VAL A 33 -21.64 -3.52 5.81
N SER A 34 -20.64 -2.99 6.50
CA SER A 34 -20.46 -3.20 7.94
C SER A 34 -21.66 -2.67 8.75
N ALA A 35 -22.13 -1.45 8.45
CA ALA A 35 -23.27 -0.84 9.13
C ALA A 35 -24.59 -1.62 8.90
N MET A 36 -24.84 -2.06 7.67
CA MET A 36 -26.03 -2.85 7.33
C MET A 36 -26.03 -4.18 8.11
N VAL A 37 -24.90 -4.88 8.14
CA VAL A 37 -24.78 -6.14 8.87
C VAL A 37 -24.91 -5.93 10.38
N SER A 38 -24.28 -4.88 10.94
CA SER A 38 -24.44 -4.52 12.35
C SER A 38 -25.90 -4.30 12.73
N ALA A 39 -26.65 -3.55 11.90
CA ALA A 39 -28.06 -3.26 12.14
C ALA A 39 -28.92 -4.53 12.11
N LEU A 40 -28.73 -5.40 11.12
CA LEU A 40 -29.48 -6.65 10.99
C LEU A 40 -29.22 -7.59 12.18
N THR A 41 -27.96 -7.76 12.58
CA THR A 41 -27.58 -8.65 13.68
C THR A 41 -28.10 -8.13 15.03
N LYS A 42 -28.09 -6.80 15.25
CA LYS A 42 -28.71 -6.17 16.43
C LYS A 42 -30.21 -6.43 16.52
N THR A 43 -30.94 -6.32 15.40
CA THR A 43 -32.39 -6.59 15.39
C THR A 43 -32.74 -8.06 15.67
N GLY A 44 -31.80 -8.98 15.47
CA GLY A 44 -31.97 -10.41 15.76
C GLY A 44 -31.75 -10.78 17.23
N GLY A 45 -31.45 -9.83 18.13
CA GLY A 45 -31.21 -10.11 19.55
C GLY A 45 -29.92 -10.89 19.84
N SER A 46 -28.92 -10.81 18.95
CA SER A 46 -27.63 -11.49 19.11
C SER A 46 -26.77 -10.85 20.21
N SER A 47 -25.84 -11.61 20.80
CA SER A 47 -24.86 -11.08 21.75
C SER A 47 -23.93 -10.06 21.10
N GLU A 48 -23.36 -9.16 21.91
CA GLU A 48 -22.39 -8.16 21.42
C GLU A 48 -21.14 -8.78 20.79
N SER A 49 -20.69 -9.94 21.31
CA SER A 49 -19.56 -10.68 20.74
C SER A 49 -19.83 -11.15 19.31
N LEU A 50 -21.01 -11.72 19.06
CA LEU A 50 -21.43 -12.16 17.73
C LEU A 50 -21.63 -10.98 16.78
N ILE A 51 -22.16 -9.85 17.28
CA ILE A 51 -22.27 -8.63 16.48
C ILE A 51 -20.88 -8.18 16.01
N SER A 52 -19.91 -8.11 16.92
CA SER A 52 -18.53 -7.70 16.61
C SER A 52 -17.90 -8.60 15.52
N GLU A 53 -17.90 -9.91 15.73
CA GLU A 53 -17.32 -10.90 14.80
C GLU A 53 -17.95 -10.81 13.38
N VAL A 54 -19.28 -10.78 13.32
CA VAL A 54 -20.02 -10.73 12.05
C VAL A 54 -19.84 -9.38 11.36
N THR A 55 -19.78 -8.27 12.11
CA THR A 55 -19.48 -6.95 11.53
C THR A 55 -18.08 -6.86 10.96
N GLY A 56 -17.11 -7.58 11.54
CA GLY A 56 -15.76 -7.57 11.01
C GLY A 56 -15.54 -8.42 9.77
N THR A 57 -16.20 -9.57 9.73
CA THR A 57 -16.28 -10.36 8.48
C THR A 57 -16.97 -9.54 7.38
N ALA A 58 -18.04 -8.81 7.73
CA ALA A 58 -18.74 -7.93 6.80
C ALA A 58 -17.89 -6.76 6.33
N ALA A 59 -17.07 -6.15 7.21
CA ALA A 59 -16.11 -5.13 6.83
C ALA A 59 -15.10 -5.67 5.80
N SER A 60 -14.56 -6.87 6.02
CA SER A 60 -13.65 -7.53 5.07
C SER A 60 -14.30 -7.79 3.70
N ALA A 61 -15.54 -8.28 3.69
CA ALA A 61 -16.31 -8.46 2.46
C ALA A 61 -16.62 -7.12 1.77
N GLY A 62 -16.94 -6.09 2.57
CA GLY A 62 -17.16 -4.72 2.12
C GLY A 62 -15.92 -4.12 1.47
N MET A 63 -14.73 -4.35 2.02
CA MET A 63 -13.46 -3.94 1.42
C MET A 63 -13.27 -4.60 0.05
N ILE A 64 -13.43 -5.92 -0.05
CA ILE A 64 -13.33 -6.66 -1.32
C ILE A 64 -14.31 -6.08 -2.36
N ALA A 65 -15.57 -5.89 -1.98
CA ALA A 65 -16.57 -5.32 -2.88
C ALA A 65 -16.20 -3.89 -3.29
N GLY A 66 -15.79 -3.06 -2.33
CA GLY A 66 -15.43 -1.66 -2.52
C GLY A 66 -14.25 -1.49 -3.48
N VAL A 67 -13.18 -2.27 -3.32
CA VAL A 67 -12.01 -2.20 -4.21
C VAL A 67 -12.35 -2.67 -5.62
N LEU A 68 -13.15 -3.72 -5.77
CA LEU A 68 -13.56 -4.23 -7.09
C LEU A 68 -14.48 -3.24 -7.83
N ILE A 69 -15.46 -2.66 -7.13
CA ILE A 69 -16.33 -1.62 -7.68
C ILE A 69 -15.50 -0.38 -8.04
N GLY A 70 -14.58 0.03 -7.16
CA GLY A 70 -13.68 1.14 -7.36
C GLY A 70 -12.82 0.97 -8.63
N VAL A 71 -12.17 -0.18 -8.79
CA VAL A 71 -11.39 -0.52 -9.99
C VAL A 71 -12.26 -0.54 -11.24
N PHE A 72 -13.45 -1.15 -11.17
CA PHE A 72 -14.37 -1.17 -12.30
C PHE A 72 -14.76 0.25 -12.75
N CYS A 73 -15.15 1.12 -11.81
CA CYS A 73 -15.47 2.52 -12.07
C CYS A 73 -14.26 3.26 -12.66
N LEU A 74 -13.06 3.04 -12.09
CA LEU A 74 -11.82 3.66 -12.54
C LEU A 74 -11.53 3.33 -14.02
N PHE A 75 -11.54 2.05 -14.38
CA PHE A 75 -11.24 1.60 -15.75
C PHE A 75 -12.37 1.89 -16.73
N LYS A 76 -13.63 1.96 -16.27
CA LYS A 76 -14.74 2.44 -17.09
C LYS A 76 -14.55 3.91 -17.48
N ILE A 77 -14.17 4.76 -16.52
CA ILE A 77 -13.85 6.17 -16.78
C ILE A 77 -12.62 6.28 -17.67
N ASP A 78 -11.59 5.48 -17.41
CA ASP A 78 -10.37 5.45 -18.23
C ASP A 78 -10.66 5.09 -19.70
N GLY A 79 -11.49 4.07 -19.93
CA GLY A 79 -11.88 3.59 -21.26
C GLY A 79 -12.62 4.61 -22.13
N THR A 80 -13.12 5.71 -21.54
CA THR A 80 -13.71 6.84 -22.29
C THR A 80 -12.67 7.78 -22.90
N LYS A 81 -11.39 7.64 -22.53
CA LYS A 81 -10.30 8.45 -23.09
C LYS A 81 -9.89 7.97 -24.47
N ALA A 82 -9.54 8.93 -25.32
CA ALA A 82 -8.95 8.64 -26.64
C ALA A 82 -7.58 7.95 -26.51
N GLU A 83 -6.78 8.33 -25.51
CA GLU A 83 -5.51 7.69 -25.17
C GLU A 83 -5.78 6.52 -24.21
N LYS A 84 -5.92 5.31 -24.76
CA LYS A 84 -6.10 4.07 -23.99
C LYS A 84 -4.76 3.62 -23.39
N ILE A 85 -4.80 3.17 -22.14
CA ILE A 85 -3.63 2.61 -21.45
C ILE A 85 -3.52 1.12 -21.76
N ASP A 86 -2.35 0.67 -22.20
CA ASP A 86 -2.00 -0.76 -22.18
C ASP A 86 -1.36 -1.11 -20.83
N ILE A 87 -2.17 -1.63 -19.91
CA ILE A 87 -1.70 -2.01 -18.57
C ILE A 87 -0.76 -3.23 -18.60
N PHE A 88 -0.87 -4.08 -19.61
CA PHE A 88 -0.09 -5.32 -19.74
C PHE A 88 1.03 -5.19 -20.78
N GLN A 89 1.48 -3.95 -21.02
CA GLN A 89 2.55 -3.65 -21.96
C GLN A 89 3.73 -4.61 -21.76
N LYS A 90 4.13 -5.28 -22.84
CA LYS A 90 5.26 -6.21 -22.82
C LYS A 90 6.57 -5.41 -22.76
N SER A 91 7.34 -5.60 -21.68
CA SER A 91 8.72 -5.11 -21.65
C SER A 91 9.63 -5.97 -22.51
N LYS A 92 10.67 -5.35 -23.07
CA LYS A 92 11.78 -6.05 -23.74
C LYS A 92 12.65 -6.82 -22.73
N ARG A 93 12.69 -6.37 -21.47
CA ARG A 93 13.48 -7.00 -20.42
C ARG A 93 12.72 -8.17 -19.82
N LYS A 94 13.34 -9.35 -19.80
CA LYS A 94 12.77 -10.55 -19.17
C LYS A 94 13.18 -10.62 -17.70
N MET A 95 12.25 -11.04 -16.85
CA MET A 95 12.55 -11.34 -15.45
C MET A 95 13.35 -12.64 -15.38
N THR A 96 14.54 -12.59 -14.79
CA THR A 96 15.36 -13.78 -14.50
C THR A 96 15.21 -14.16 -13.05
N ALA A 97 15.47 -15.43 -12.68
CA ALA A 97 15.44 -15.87 -11.30
C ALA A 97 16.33 -15.00 -10.40
N GLY A 98 17.57 -14.71 -10.84
CA GLY A 98 18.47 -13.84 -10.09
C GLY A 98 17.97 -12.39 -9.93
N ALA A 99 17.22 -11.85 -10.90
CA ALA A 99 16.58 -10.55 -10.74
C ALA A 99 15.44 -10.60 -9.73
N PHE A 100 14.57 -11.61 -9.85
CA PHE A 100 13.46 -11.83 -8.93
C PHE A 100 13.95 -11.99 -7.48
N SER A 101 14.94 -12.85 -7.22
CA SER A 101 15.51 -13.04 -5.88
C SER A 101 16.09 -11.76 -5.30
N ARG A 102 16.73 -10.89 -6.11
CA ARG A 102 17.21 -9.59 -5.64
C ARG A 102 16.07 -8.69 -5.20
N PHE A 103 14.96 -8.68 -5.92
CA PHE A 103 13.79 -7.89 -5.53
C PHE A 103 13.15 -8.44 -4.27
N CYS A 104 13.05 -9.77 -4.09
CA CYS A 104 12.62 -10.36 -2.82
C CYS A 104 13.50 -9.89 -1.64
N ILE A 105 14.82 -9.85 -1.82
CA ILE A 105 15.74 -9.34 -0.79
C ILE A 105 15.48 -7.85 -0.50
N TYR A 106 15.22 -7.02 -1.52
CA TYR A 106 14.85 -5.62 -1.28
C TYR A 106 13.51 -5.46 -0.55
N MET A 107 12.55 -6.37 -0.77
CA MET A 107 11.29 -6.40 0.00
C MET A 107 11.56 -6.73 1.48
N ILE A 108 12.39 -7.74 1.77
CA ILE A 108 12.82 -8.06 3.15
C ILE A 108 13.55 -6.86 3.79
N MET A 109 14.43 -6.20 3.03
CA MET A 109 15.12 -5.00 3.50
C MET A 109 14.12 -3.87 3.84
N ALA A 110 13.09 -3.66 3.02
CA ALA A 110 12.03 -2.69 3.32
C ALA A 110 11.23 -3.07 4.59
N GLN A 111 10.95 -4.36 4.79
CA GLN A 111 10.30 -4.86 6.00
C GLN A 111 11.14 -4.61 7.26
N MET A 112 12.47 -4.81 7.17
CA MET A 112 13.37 -4.49 8.30
C MET A 112 13.37 -2.99 8.61
N VAL A 113 13.39 -2.13 7.58
CA VAL A 113 13.29 -0.68 7.79
C VAL A 113 11.98 -0.32 8.49
N PHE A 114 10.86 -0.92 8.07
CA PHE A 114 9.58 -0.73 8.75
C PHE A 114 9.62 -1.20 10.21
N SER A 115 10.16 -2.39 10.47
CA SER A 115 10.31 -2.95 11.82
C SER A 115 11.13 -2.03 12.74
N LEU A 116 12.22 -1.44 12.25
CA LEU A 116 13.03 -0.48 13.01
C LEU A 116 12.27 0.82 13.31
N ILE A 117 11.50 1.34 12.34
CA ILE A 117 10.69 2.55 12.54
C ILE A 117 9.55 2.26 13.54
N ALA A 118 8.91 1.09 13.43
CA ALA A 118 7.87 0.66 14.36
C ALA A 118 8.42 0.52 15.79
N ALA A 119 9.59 -0.11 15.96
CA ALA A 119 10.25 -0.20 17.26
C ALA A 119 10.63 1.18 17.82
N ALA A 120 11.10 2.11 16.98
CA ALA A 120 11.38 3.47 17.42
C ALA A 120 10.10 4.23 17.82
N ALA A 121 8.99 4.02 17.11
CA ALA A 121 7.69 4.58 17.46
C ALA A 121 7.17 4.02 18.79
N GLU A 122 7.31 2.72 19.01
CA GLU A 122 6.97 2.04 20.26
C GLU A 122 7.73 2.65 21.46
N LEU A 123 9.03 2.90 21.31
CA LEU A 123 9.82 3.55 22.37
C LEU A 123 9.30 4.96 22.71
N ILE A 124 8.85 5.72 21.72
CA ILE A 124 8.29 7.07 21.93
C ILE A 124 6.91 6.98 22.60
N LEU A 125 6.05 6.09 22.13
CA LEU A 125 4.71 5.89 22.68
C LEU A 125 4.75 5.45 24.14
N ASN A 126 5.69 4.57 24.49
CA ASN A 126 5.88 4.13 25.87
C ASN A 126 6.23 5.29 26.82
N GLN A 127 6.92 6.35 26.34
CA GLN A 127 7.16 7.57 27.14
C GLN A 127 5.88 8.37 27.40
N LEU A 128 4.86 8.17 26.58
CA LEU A 128 3.54 8.81 26.69
C LEU A 128 2.54 7.92 27.45
N GLY A 129 2.95 6.75 27.93
CA GLY A 129 2.08 5.79 28.60
C GLY A 129 1.16 5.01 27.64
N LEU A 130 1.53 4.91 26.36
CA LEU A 130 0.80 4.18 25.31
C LEU A 130 1.67 3.05 24.75
N SER A 131 1.06 1.98 24.24
CA SER A 131 1.74 0.91 23.49
C SER A 131 1.13 0.71 22.11
N MET A 132 1.93 0.27 21.14
CA MET A 132 1.44 -0.09 19.81
C MET A 132 0.43 -1.25 19.84
N ASP A 133 0.52 -2.15 20.82
CA ASP A 133 -0.44 -3.24 20.99
C ASP A 133 -1.82 -2.69 21.32
N THR A 134 -1.92 -1.73 22.26
CA THR A 134 -3.18 -1.03 22.55
C THR A 134 -3.68 -0.28 21.31
N LEU A 135 -2.78 0.37 20.54
CA LEU A 135 -3.18 1.05 19.30
C LEU A 135 -3.72 0.06 18.25
N THR A 136 -3.12 -1.14 18.17
CA THR A 136 -3.48 -2.16 17.17
C THR A 136 -4.77 -2.85 17.55
N GLU A 137 -4.95 -3.21 18.82
CA GLU A 137 -6.17 -3.82 19.33
C GLU A 137 -7.38 -2.90 19.09
N LEU A 138 -7.25 -1.61 19.41
CA LEU A 138 -8.29 -0.60 19.17
C LEU A 138 -8.54 -0.32 17.69
N ALA A 139 -7.51 -0.37 16.85
CA ALA A 139 -7.64 -0.26 15.39
C ALA A 139 -8.28 -1.52 14.77
N SER A 140 -8.19 -2.66 15.45
CA SER A 140 -8.65 -3.97 14.99
C SER A 140 -10.02 -4.39 15.50
N VAL A 141 -10.68 -3.59 16.38
CA VAL A 141 -12.03 -3.87 16.90
C VAL A 141 -12.99 -4.06 15.72
N GLY A 142 -13.39 -5.32 15.49
CA GLY A 142 -14.20 -5.70 14.33
C GLY A 142 -13.39 -6.06 13.09
N SER A 143 -12.18 -6.61 13.21
CA SER A 143 -11.45 -7.25 12.13
C SER A 143 -10.63 -8.39 12.70
N ASP A 144 -11.31 -9.45 13.16
CA ASP A 144 -10.61 -10.72 13.33
C ASP A 144 -9.86 -11.02 12.02
N MET A 145 -8.60 -11.45 12.16
CA MET A 145 -7.73 -11.99 11.10
C MET A 145 -8.31 -13.30 10.54
N GLY A 146 -9.57 -13.26 10.13
CA GLY A 146 -10.27 -14.35 9.51
C GLY A 146 -9.76 -14.55 8.09
N ILE A 147 -10.12 -15.71 7.54
CA ILE A 147 -9.74 -16.13 6.19
C ILE A 147 -10.07 -15.06 5.13
N MET A 148 -11.14 -14.28 5.30
CA MET A 148 -11.51 -13.20 4.38
C MET A 148 -10.49 -12.05 4.37
N MET A 149 -9.99 -11.65 5.55
CA MET A 149 -8.97 -10.61 5.63
C MET A 149 -7.65 -11.10 5.04
N MET A 150 -7.27 -12.36 5.30
CA MET A 150 -6.10 -12.99 4.67
C MET A 150 -6.22 -13.03 3.14
N ILE A 151 -7.39 -13.41 2.60
CA ILE A 151 -7.64 -13.39 1.14
C ILE A 151 -7.53 -11.96 0.59
N TYR A 152 -8.09 -10.99 1.29
CA TYR A 152 -8.01 -9.59 0.88
C TYR A 152 -6.56 -9.09 0.91
N ALA A 153 -5.92 -9.08 2.07
CA ALA A 153 -4.58 -8.54 2.28
C ALA A 153 -3.49 -9.30 1.51
N GLY A 154 -3.62 -10.62 1.38
CA GLY A 154 -2.65 -11.47 0.69
C GLY A 154 -2.79 -11.45 -0.83
N PHE A 155 -4.01 -11.29 -1.38
CA PHE A 155 -4.28 -11.48 -2.81
C PHE A 155 -5.07 -10.35 -3.46
N VAL A 156 -6.31 -10.11 -3.02
CA VAL A 156 -7.21 -9.18 -3.73
C VAL A 156 -6.68 -7.75 -3.68
N GLY A 157 -6.30 -7.29 -2.49
CA GLY A 157 -5.67 -5.99 -2.25
C GLY A 157 -4.45 -5.79 -3.13
N PRO A 158 -3.39 -6.63 -3.02
CA PRO A 158 -2.19 -6.52 -3.83
C PRO A 158 -2.45 -6.48 -5.35
N VAL A 159 -3.37 -7.29 -5.87
CA VAL A 159 -3.73 -7.28 -7.30
C VAL A 159 -4.37 -5.94 -7.68
N VAL A 160 -5.39 -5.52 -6.93
CA VAL A 160 -6.15 -4.30 -7.21
C VAL A 160 -5.25 -3.06 -7.08
N GLU A 161 -4.42 -3.00 -6.04
CA GLU A 161 -3.47 -1.92 -5.83
C GLU A 161 -2.49 -1.80 -6.99
N GLU A 162 -1.96 -2.91 -7.50
CA GLU A 162 -1.11 -2.88 -8.68
C GLU A 162 -1.86 -2.38 -9.93
N LEU A 163 -3.12 -2.76 -10.11
CA LEU A 163 -3.95 -2.24 -11.21
C LEU A 163 -4.17 -0.73 -11.10
N VAL A 164 -4.45 -0.21 -9.90
CA VAL A 164 -4.69 1.23 -9.67
C VAL A 164 -3.41 2.05 -9.77
N PHE A 165 -2.35 1.64 -9.06
CA PHE A 165 -1.14 2.44 -8.94
C PHE A 165 -0.17 2.22 -10.10
N ARG A 166 0.00 0.98 -10.58
CA ARG A 166 0.97 0.65 -11.64
C ARG A 166 0.30 0.58 -13.00
N GLY A 167 -0.93 0.06 -13.06
CA GLY A 167 -1.73 -0.01 -14.28
C GLY A 167 -2.28 1.35 -14.69
N PHE A 168 -3.00 2.03 -13.81
CA PHE A 168 -3.64 3.32 -14.11
C PHE A 168 -2.72 4.52 -13.86
N LEU A 169 -2.35 4.78 -12.60
CA LEU A 169 -1.69 6.03 -12.21
C LEU A 169 -0.29 6.17 -12.84
N MET A 170 0.58 5.19 -12.65
CA MET A 170 1.97 5.23 -13.12
C MET A 170 2.04 5.29 -14.66
N ARG A 171 1.21 4.54 -15.39
CA ARG A 171 1.20 4.59 -16.87
C ARG A 171 0.81 5.96 -17.40
N ARG A 172 -0.10 6.67 -16.72
CA ARG A 172 -0.44 8.06 -17.10
C ARG A 172 0.72 9.02 -16.90
N PHE A 173 1.60 8.74 -15.94
CA PHE A 173 2.77 9.54 -15.64
C PHE A 173 4.02 9.18 -16.45
N GLU A 174 4.06 8.00 -17.08
CA GLU A 174 5.25 7.51 -17.80
C GLU A 174 5.73 8.47 -18.90
N LYS A 175 4.80 9.16 -19.58
CA LYS A 175 5.11 10.18 -20.60
C LYS A 175 5.81 11.43 -20.07
N TYR A 176 5.83 11.63 -18.76
CA TYR A 176 6.55 12.70 -18.07
C TYR A 176 7.87 12.20 -17.46
N GLY A 177 8.27 10.96 -17.73
CA GLY A 177 9.50 10.35 -17.22
C GLY A 177 9.19 9.12 -16.37
N LYS A 178 9.88 8.01 -16.64
CA LYS A 178 9.66 6.74 -15.94
C LYS A 178 9.99 6.83 -14.44
N GLY A 179 11.08 7.50 -14.09
CA GLY A 179 11.50 7.68 -12.70
C GLY A 179 10.53 8.59 -11.95
N PHE A 180 10.05 9.64 -12.61
CA PHE A 180 8.95 10.47 -12.09
C PHE A 180 7.68 9.64 -11.81
N ALA A 181 7.25 8.83 -12.79
CA ALA A 181 6.07 7.97 -12.66
C ALA A 181 6.18 6.99 -11.49
N VAL A 182 7.34 6.33 -11.33
CA VAL A 182 7.61 5.40 -10.22
C VAL A 182 7.56 6.12 -8.88
N ILE A 183 8.26 7.25 -8.74
CA ILE A 183 8.35 7.97 -7.47
C ILE A 183 6.98 8.51 -7.04
N VAL A 184 6.26 9.20 -7.93
CA VAL A 184 4.96 9.78 -7.58
C VAL A 184 3.92 8.70 -7.29
N SER A 185 3.89 7.63 -8.08
CA SER A 185 2.98 6.50 -7.82
C SER A 185 3.30 5.82 -6.49
N ALA A 186 4.59 5.62 -6.17
CA ALA A 186 5.01 5.03 -4.90
C ALA A 186 4.62 5.88 -3.68
N VAL A 187 4.82 7.20 -3.74
CA VAL A 187 4.42 8.12 -2.66
C VAL A 187 2.91 8.11 -2.46
N LEU A 188 2.12 8.20 -3.54
CA LEU A 188 0.66 8.18 -3.44
C LEU A 188 0.14 6.81 -2.97
N PHE A 189 0.82 5.72 -3.32
CA PHE A 189 0.53 4.37 -2.81
C PHE A 189 0.77 4.28 -1.30
N GLY A 190 1.91 4.78 -0.81
CA GLY A 190 2.18 4.86 0.63
C GLY A 190 1.12 5.70 1.36
N VAL A 191 0.81 6.89 0.85
CA VAL A 191 -0.20 7.80 1.42
C VAL A 191 -1.58 7.16 1.54
N MET A 192 -1.99 6.29 0.60
CA MET A 192 -3.28 5.61 0.64
C MET A 192 -3.51 4.81 1.93
N HIS A 193 -2.45 4.35 2.58
CA HIS A 193 -2.56 3.56 3.81
C HIS A 193 -2.92 4.41 5.04
N GLY A 194 -2.84 5.75 4.94
CA GLY A 194 -3.29 6.70 5.96
C GLY A 194 -2.46 6.78 7.25
N ASN A 195 -1.71 5.73 7.58
CA ASN A 195 -0.88 5.61 8.77
C ASN A 195 0.58 6.05 8.50
N PRO A 196 1.18 6.95 9.31
CA PRO A 196 2.56 7.41 9.14
C PRO A 196 3.62 6.30 8.97
N LEU A 197 3.54 5.22 9.76
CA LEU A 197 4.49 4.10 9.67
C LEU A 197 4.33 3.34 8.35
N GLN A 198 3.09 3.05 7.96
CA GLN A 198 2.78 2.39 6.69
C GLN A 198 3.04 3.27 5.48
N ILE A 199 2.97 4.61 5.59
CA ILE A 199 3.32 5.51 4.48
C ILE A 199 4.77 5.31 4.07
N VAL A 200 5.69 5.21 5.03
CA VAL A 200 7.11 4.98 4.74
C VAL A 200 7.30 3.60 4.10
N PHE A 201 6.74 2.56 4.71
CA PHE A 201 6.84 1.19 4.20
C PHE A 201 6.24 1.03 2.80
N GLY A 202 5.00 1.48 2.63
CA GLY A 202 4.27 1.46 1.37
C GLY A 202 5.00 2.26 0.29
N THR A 203 5.61 3.40 0.61
CA THR A 203 6.44 4.14 -0.36
C THR A 203 7.66 3.33 -0.78
N LEU A 204 8.39 2.71 0.14
CA LEU A 204 9.58 1.90 -0.16
C LEU A 204 9.24 0.68 -1.03
N VAL A 205 8.25 -0.10 -0.62
CA VAL A 205 7.70 -1.21 -1.41
C VAL A 205 7.23 -0.71 -2.76
N GLY A 206 6.56 0.45 -2.76
CA GLY A 206 5.99 1.02 -3.96
C GLY A 206 7.02 1.45 -5.00
N LEU A 207 8.22 1.88 -4.58
CA LEU A 207 9.35 2.16 -5.46
C LEU A 207 9.86 0.89 -6.14
N ILE A 208 9.98 -0.20 -5.38
CA ILE A 208 10.42 -1.51 -5.87
C ILE A 208 9.42 -2.04 -6.91
N LEU A 209 8.14 -2.09 -6.54
CA LEU A 209 7.05 -2.56 -7.40
C LEU A 209 6.89 -1.67 -8.65
N GLY A 210 6.95 -0.35 -8.49
CA GLY A 210 6.89 0.59 -9.62
C GLY A 210 8.02 0.36 -10.64
N TYR A 211 9.26 0.19 -10.16
CA TYR A 211 10.39 -0.14 -11.04
C TYR A 211 10.16 -1.45 -11.78
N ILE A 212 9.69 -2.50 -11.09
CA ILE A 212 9.41 -3.81 -11.69
C ILE A 212 8.32 -3.71 -12.75
N ALA A 213 7.26 -2.96 -12.47
CA ALA A 213 6.15 -2.77 -13.39
C ALA A 213 6.56 -2.05 -14.68
N ILE A 214 7.43 -1.03 -14.61
CA ILE A 214 7.96 -0.33 -15.78
C ILE A 214 8.97 -1.17 -16.54
N GLU A 215 9.95 -1.73 -15.84
CA GLU A 215 11.11 -2.36 -16.50
C GLU A 215 10.86 -3.80 -16.92
N TYR A 216 9.93 -4.52 -16.27
CA TYR A 216 9.65 -5.93 -16.56
C TYR A 216 8.21 -6.17 -16.98
N SER A 217 7.26 -6.00 -16.06
CA SER A 217 5.82 -6.11 -16.32
C SER A 217 5.05 -5.89 -15.03
N ILE A 218 3.82 -5.36 -15.13
CA ILE A 218 2.87 -5.33 -14.02
C ILE A 218 2.64 -6.74 -13.43
N LYS A 219 2.71 -7.81 -14.25
CA LYS A 219 2.54 -9.18 -13.77
C LYS A 219 3.58 -9.57 -12.71
N TRP A 220 4.83 -9.17 -12.91
CA TRP A 220 5.90 -9.43 -11.94
C TRP A 220 5.76 -8.59 -10.69
N SER A 221 5.22 -7.38 -10.84
CA SER A 221 4.88 -6.52 -9.72
C SER A 221 3.77 -7.15 -8.86
N ILE A 222 2.69 -7.61 -9.47
CA ILE A 222 1.60 -8.35 -8.80
C ILE A 222 2.14 -9.59 -8.08
N ILE A 223 2.93 -10.43 -8.77
CA ILE A 223 3.48 -11.65 -8.17
C ILE A 223 4.35 -11.32 -6.96
N LEU A 224 5.22 -10.32 -7.05
CA LEU A 224 6.08 -9.93 -5.93
C LEU A 224 5.28 -9.30 -4.79
N HIS A 225 4.23 -8.56 -5.10
CA HIS A 225 3.38 -7.92 -4.10
C HIS A 225 2.56 -8.96 -3.31
N ILE A 226 1.98 -9.96 -3.99
CA ILE A 226 1.34 -11.12 -3.36
C ILE A 226 2.38 -11.89 -2.54
N ALA A 227 3.57 -12.15 -3.09
CA ALA A 227 4.62 -12.85 -2.36
C ALA A 227 5.04 -12.10 -1.08
N ASN A 228 5.06 -10.77 -1.10
CA ASN A 228 5.36 -10.00 0.10
C ASN A 228 4.28 -10.12 1.17
N ASN A 229 3.01 -9.89 0.81
CA ASN A 229 1.94 -9.89 1.81
C ASN A 229 1.63 -11.31 2.29
N PHE A 230 1.44 -12.25 1.36
CA PHE A 230 1.05 -13.62 1.71
C PHE A 230 2.23 -14.50 2.14
N ILE A 231 3.33 -14.52 1.38
CA ILE A 231 4.43 -15.44 1.72
C ILE A 231 5.27 -14.88 2.86
N LEU A 232 5.70 -13.62 2.77
CA LEU A 232 6.57 -13.03 3.80
C LEU A 232 5.78 -12.63 5.06
N GLY A 233 4.60 -12.01 4.89
CA GLY A 233 3.72 -11.65 5.99
C GLY A 233 3.10 -12.87 6.67
N ASP A 234 2.23 -13.59 5.96
CA ASP A 234 1.41 -14.64 6.59
C ASP A 234 2.16 -15.99 6.75
N VAL A 235 2.76 -16.52 5.68
CA VAL A 235 3.36 -17.86 5.71
C VAL A 235 4.64 -17.91 6.53
N ILE A 236 5.60 -17.02 6.23
CA ILE A 236 6.86 -16.97 6.97
C ILE A 236 6.59 -16.54 8.42
N GLY A 237 5.78 -15.50 8.64
CA GLY A 237 5.37 -15.10 9.99
C GLY A 237 4.76 -16.27 10.78
N GLY A 238 3.79 -16.98 10.19
CA GLY A 238 3.17 -18.15 10.81
C GLY A 238 4.13 -19.31 11.08
N LEU A 239 5.16 -19.51 10.24
CA LEU A 239 6.22 -20.50 10.50
C LEU A 239 7.08 -20.11 11.69
N PHE A 240 7.41 -18.83 11.86
CA PHE A 240 8.13 -18.35 13.04
C PHE A 240 7.27 -18.44 14.30
N GLY A 241 5.95 -18.23 14.20
CA GLY A 241 5.00 -18.42 15.31
C GLY A 241 4.83 -19.87 15.78
N LEU A 242 5.50 -20.85 15.15
CA LEU A 242 5.61 -22.21 15.68
C LEU A 242 6.76 -22.36 16.68
N LEU A 243 7.63 -21.35 16.81
CA LEU A 243 8.71 -21.32 17.79
C LEU A 243 8.19 -20.89 19.17
N PRO A 244 8.92 -21.18 20.26
CA PRO A 244 8.62 -20.62 21.57
C PRO A 244 8.61 -19.08 21.55
N ASP A 245 7.71 -18.45 22.31
CA ASP A 245 7.49 -17.00 22.34
C ASP A 245 8.77 -16.19 22.59
N ASP A 246 9.67 -16.69 23.44
CA ASP A 246 10.96 -16.05 23.75
C ASP A 246 11.98 -16.11 22.60
N VAL A 247 11.77 -17.00 21.65
CA VAL A 247 12.63 -17.23 20.48
C VAL A 247 12.05 -16.62 19.21
N GLU A 248 10.72 -16.63 19.04
CA GLU A 248 10.02 -16.17 17.84
C GLU A 248 10.49 -14.79 17.37
N GLY A 249 10.35 -13.78 18.24
CA GLY A 249 10.67 -12.40 17.89
C GLY A 249 12.14 -12.19 17.56
N ILE A 250 13.05 -12.87 18.28
CA ILE A 250 14.49 -12.82 18.03
C ILE A 250 14.79 -13.46 16.67
N ALA A 251 14.26 -14.64 16.40
CA ALA A 251 14.51 -15.39 15.18
C ALA A 251 13.99 -14.65 13.94
N PHE A 252 12.79 -14.07 14.01
CA PHE A 252 12.23 -13.26 12.93
C PHE A 252 13.05 -11.99 12.69
N THR A 253 13.46 -11.30 13.75
CA THR A 253 14.32 -10.11 13.65
C THR A 253 15.68 -10.42 13.03
N VAL A 254 16.30 -11.55 13.42
CA VAL A 254 17.57 -12.00 12.82
C VAL A 254 17.39 -12.31 11.33
N PHE A 255 16.29 -12.98 10.95
CA PHE A 255 15.97 -13.25 9.55
C PHE A 255 15.86 -11.95 8.72
N LEU A 256 15.08 -10.97 9.20
CA LEU A 256 14.95 -9.67 8.55
C LEU A 256 16.29 -8.92 8.51
N GLY A 257 17.07 -8.99 9.60
CA GLY A 257 18.39 -8.37 9.70
C GLY A 257 19.40 -8.92 8.70
N ILE A 258 19.45 -10.24 8.49
CA ILE A 258 20.28 -10.87 7.46
C ILE A 258 19.86 -10.36 6.07
N GLY A 259 18.56 -10.35 5.79
CA GLY A 259 18.02 -9.85 4.53
C GLY A 259 18.36 -8.37 4.30
N PHE A 260 18.31 -7.55 5.35
CA PHE A 260 18.69 -6.14 5.30
C PHE A 260 20.17 -5.95 4.95
N VAL A 261 21.09 -6.68 5.60
CA VAL A 261 22.53 -6.58 5.31
C VAL A 261 22.81 -6.97 3.86
N ILE A 262 22.25 -8.09 3.39
CA ILE A 262 22.43 -8.55 2.00
C ILE A 262 21.84 -7.51 1.03
N GLY A 263 20.62 -7.03 1.28
CA GLY A 263 19.95 -6.03 0.47
C GLY A 263 20.73 -4.71 0.39
N PHE A 264 21.23 -4.24 1.52
CA PHE A 264 22.03 -3.02 1.61
C PHE A 264 23.34 -3.16 0.81
N VAL A 265 24.06 -4.27 0.96
CA VAL A 265 25.28 -4.54 0.19
C VAL A 265 24.98 -4.58 -1.32
N LEU A 266 23.90 -5.24 -1.74
CA LEU A 266 23.47 -5.27 -3.14
C LEU A 266 23.13 -3.88 -3.67
N LEU A 267 22.47 -3.04 -2.86
CA LEU A 267 22.13 -1.66 -3.21
C LEU A 267 23.40 -0.82 -3.41
N ILE A 268 24.41 -0.96 -2.53
CA ILE A 268 25.68 -0.25 -2.62
C ILE A 268 26.50 -0.70 -3.84
N ILE A 269 26.57 -2.01 -4.11
CA ILE A 269 27.26 -2.55 -5.29
C ILE A 269 26.64 -2.00 -6.58
N ARG A 270 25.31 -1.92 -6.64
CA ARG A 270 24.56 -1.46 -7.82
C ARG A 270 24.21 0.03 -7.81
N ARG A 271 24.70 0.81 -6.84
CA ARG A 271 24.33 2.23 -6.68
C ARG A 271 24.49 3.06 -7.95
N LYS A 272 25.54 2.79 -8.74
CA LYS A 272 25.81 3.51 -10.00
C LYS A 272 24.72 3.24 -11.03
N GLU A 273 24.26 2.00 -11.14
CA GLU A 273 23.17 1.62 -12.04
C GLU A 273 21.86 2.30 -11.63
N TRP A 274 21.52 2.25 -10.33
CA TRP A 274 20.30 2.90 -9.81
C TRP A 274 20.32 4.40 -10.02
N ILE A 275 21.43 5.06 -9.71
CA ILE A 275 21.61 6.50 -9.90
C ILE A 275 21.54 6.87 -11.39
N SER A 276 22.17 6.08 -12.27
CA SER A 276 22.11 6.31 -13.72
C SER A 276 20.68 6.20 -14.22
N TRP A 277 19.97 5.12 -13.85
CA TRP A 277 18.59 4.91 -14.25
C TRP A 277 17.69 6.04 -13.75
N LEU A 278 17.84 6.49 -12.50
CA LEU A 278 17.06 7.61 -11.97
C LEU A 278 17.33 8.90 -12.74
N LYS A 279 18.60 9.21 -13.05
CA LYS A 279 18.98 10.42 -13.80
C LYS A 279 18.45 10.39 -15.24
N GLU A 280 18.55 9.26 -15.91
CA GLU A 280 18.07 9.07 -17.29
C GLU A 280 16.55 9.17 -17.39
N ASN A 281 15.84 8.88 -16.30
CA ASN A 281 14.38 8.80 -16.27
C ASN A 281 13.71 9.87 -15.38
N ALA A 282 14.46 10.88 -14.94
CA ALA A 282 13.98 11.97 -14.10
C ALA A 282 13.14 12.98 -14.88
N ALA A 283 12.18 13.61 -14.18
CA ALA A 283 11.54 14.84 -14.63
C ALA A 283 12.22 16.06 -13.97
N PRO A 284 11.91 17.31 -14.41
CA PRO A 284 12.28 18.49 -13.67
C PRO A 284 11.67 18.46 -12.26
N GLY A 285 12.42 18.90 -11.23
CA GLY A 285 11.98 18.82 -9.83
C GLY A 285 10.62 19.45 -9.55
N SER A 286 10.26 20.50 -10.28
CA SER A 286 8.96 21.16 -10.20
C SER A 286 7.78 20.25 -10.55
N TYR A 287 7.97 19.23 -11.40
CA TYR A 287 6.93 18.25 -11.75
C TYR A 287 6.57 17.38 -10.55
N TYR A 288 7.56 16.93 -9.77
CA TYR A 288 7.34 16.10 -8.58
C TYR A 288 6.49 16.82 -7.56
N LEU A 289 6.86 18.06 -7.22
CA LEU A 289 6.09 18.87 -6.27
C LEU A 289 4.69 19.15 -6.81
N ASN A 290 4.56 19.60 -8.06
CA ASN A 290 3.25 19.90 -8.63
C ASN A 290 2.35 18.66 -8.72
N ALA A 291 2.90 17.46 -8.94
CA ALA A 291 2.11 16.23 -8.97
C ALA A 291 1.37 16.00 -7.64
N LEU A 292 2.05 16.29 -6.53
CA LEU A 292 1.56 16.09 -5.17
C LEU A 292 0.76 17.30 -4.65
N THR A 293 0.88 18.47 -5.27
CA THR A 293 0.19 19.70 -4.84
C THR A 293 -0.96 20.12 -5.76
N THR A 294 -1.38 19.29 -6.72
CA THR A 294 -2.65 19.55 -7.42
C THR A 294 -3.83 19.48 -6.44
N PRO A 295 -4.92 20.26 -6.62
CA PRO A 295 -6.04 20.26 -5.68
C PRO A 295 -6.59 18.86 -5.36
N SER A 296 -6.73 18.00 -6.37
CA SER A 296 -7.16 16.61 -6.18
C SER A 296 -6.13 15.72 -5.50
N ALA A 297 -4.82 15.96 -5.71
CA ALA A 297 -3.78 15.26 -4.96
C ALA A 297 -3.79 15.67 -3.48
N VAL A 298 -3.96 16.96 -3.19
CA VAL A 298 -4.07 17.46 -1.81
C VAL A 298 -5.30 16.89 -1.12
N ILE A 299 -6.44 16.82 -1.82
CA ILE A 299 -7.65 16.16 -1.29
C ILE A 299 -7.38 14.68 -1.00
N PHE A 300 -6.75 13.96 -1.93
CA PHE A 300 -6.39 12.56 -1.73
C PHE A 300 -5.48 12.38 -0.51
N ILE A 301 -4.42 13.17 -0.41
CA ILE A 301 -3.46 13.10 0.69
C ILE A 301 -4.15 13.45 2.01
N GLY A 302 -4.88 14.56 2.06
CA GLY A 302 -5.60 15.01 3.25
C GLY A 302 -6.65 14.00 3.71
N TYR A 303 -7.42 13.41 2.79
CA TYR A 303 -8.41 12.38 3.10
C TYR A 303 -7.79 11.15 3.76
N ASN A 304 -6.74 10.58 3.16
CA ASN A 304 -6.12 9.37 3.70
C ASN A 304 -5.40 9.64 5.03
N LEU A 305 -4.71 10.78 5.17
CA LEU A 305 -4.09 11.17 6.43
C LEU A 305 -5.12 11.43 7.53
N LEU A 306 -6.25 12.07 7.21
CA LEU A 306 -7.33 12.32 8.17
C LEU A 306 -7.95 11.01 8.64
N ASN A 307 -8.22 10.06 7.74
CA ASN A 307 -8.74 8.75 8.12
C ASN A 307 -7.78 8.00 9.04
N GLY A 308 -6.47 8.04 8.76
CA GLY A 308 -5.47 7.45 9.65
C GLY A 308 -5.38 8.15 11.01
N LEU A 309 -5.50 9.48 11.04
CA LEU A 309 -5.51 10.27 12.28
C LEU A 309 -6.79 10.10 13.09
N MET A 310 -7.94 9.96 12.45
CA MET A 310 -9.22 9.72 13.14
C MET A 310 -9.18 8.42 13.94
N LEU A 311 -8.57 7.37 13.37
CA LEU A 311 -8.30 6.13 14.07
C LEU A 311 -7.44 6.39 15.33
N LEU A 312 -6.37 7.16 15.19
CA LEU A 312 -5.52 7.55 16.33
C LEU A 312 -6.27 8.39 17.38
N THR A 313 -7.12 9.34 16.98
CA THR A 313 -7.87 10.18 17.94
C THR A 313 -8.90 9.41 18.74
N LEU A 314 -9.56 8.41 18.16
CA LEU A 314 -10.45 7.51 18.91
C LEU A 314 -9.66 6.76 19.99
N ILE A 315 -8.40 6.41 19.70
CA ILE A 315 -7.51 5.73 20.63
C ILE A 315 -7.06 6.64 21.79
N PHE A 316 -6.70 7.90 21.52
CA PHE A 316 -6.32 8.84 22.59
C PHE A 316 -7.49 9.28 23.48
N MET A 317 -8.74 9.16 22.99
CA MET A 317 -9.94 9.57 23.72
C MET A 317 -10.56 8.44 24.56
N GLU A 318 -10.21 7.18 24.31
CA GLU A 318 -10.78 6.03 25.02
C GLU A 318 -10.57 6.07 26.56
N PRO A 319 -9.42 6.52 27.11
CA PRO A 319 -9.25 6.64 28.56
C PRO A 319 -10.17 7.70 29.22
N PHE A 320 -10.88 8.49 28.41
CA PHE A 320 -11.73 9.60 28.84
C PHE A 320 -13.22 9.38 28.51
N LEU A 321 -13.59 8.23 27.91
CA LEU A 321 -14.95 7.81 27.59
C LEU A 321 -15.43 6.72 28.55
#